data_AF-A0A255REK8-F1
#
_entry.id   AF-A0A255REK8-F1
#
_cell.length_a   1.000
_cell.length_b   1.000
_cell.length_c   1.000
_cell.angle_alpha   90.00
_cell.angle_beta   90.00
_cell.angle_gamma   90.00
#
_symmetry.space_group_name_H-M   'P 1'
#
loop_
_entity.id
_entity.type
_entity.pdbx_description
1 polymer ?
#
loop_
_entity_poly.entity_id
_entity_poly.type
_entity_poly.pdbx_seq_one_letter_code
_entity_poly.pdbx_strand_id
1 'polypeptide(L)'
;MPSDERFCVLREFGDQWSAVSVQSLLAGAEIRSHLTGTDPGTALSMGGAPTDSLVRIQVAAKDFDRADELLRQHEQELLAKEPWLCARCDEPNEATFEYCWNCQASRSDIPVPKSSSSVSSAFASAKVPNEPYSIPLTNHSRKRLSLNPYEAAEVVESIPNRDFTIDHEATTEAYEAALRRALLASICTIVLLTPISCLLPLYLLANLPPCPNGVPRRKLKLAFIWFSTLLGFLSGSFVSIWMLGAL
;
A
#
# COMPACT_ATOMS: atom_id res chain seq x y z
N MET A 1 24.72 7.90 36.60
CA MET A 1 23.45 8.57 36.99
C MET A 1 22.80 9.05 35.71
N PRO A 2 21.60 8.58 35.35
CA PRO A 2 20.93 9.07 34.15
C PRO A 2 20.44 10.47 34.47
N SER A 3 21.02 11.47 33.81
CA SER A 3 20.45 12.80 33.73
C SER A 3 19.01 12.65 33.25
N ASP A 4 18.08 13.32 33.92
CA ASP A 4 16.67 13.41 33.53
C ASP A 4 16.59 14.08 32.14
N GLU A 5 16.82 13.29 31.07
CA GLU A 5 16.71 13.73 29.68
C GLU A 5 15.23 13.96 29.40
N ARG A 6 14.76 15.16 29.72
CA ARG A 6 13.43 15.62 29.33
C ARG A 6 13.39 15.71 27.82
N PHE A 7 12.45 14.98 27.23
CA PHE A 7 12.16 15.04 25.80
C PHE A 7 11.12 16.13 25.55
N CYS A 8 11.38 16.96 24.54
CA CYS A 8 10.48 18.00 24.08
C CYS A 8 9.99 17.66 22.67
N VAL A 9 8.72 17.92 22.40
CA VAL A 9 8.15 17.74 21.06
C VAL A 9 8.66 18.85 20.15
N LEU A 10 9.39 18.49 19.11
CA LEU A 10 9.92 19.42 18.11
C LEU A 10 8.85 19.80 17.09
N ARG A 11 8.19 18.78 16.51
CA ARG A 11 7.16 18.97 15.48
C ARG A 11 6.23 17.77 15.38
N GLU A 12 5.02 18.01 14.89
CA GLU A 12 4.00 17.01 14.59
C GLU A 12 3.79 16.89 13.08
N PHE A 13 3.55 15.67 12.60
CA PHE A 13 3.35 15.34 11.19
C PHE A 13 2.06 14.54 11.01
N GLY A 14 1.39 14.74 9.87
CA GLY A 14 0.21 13.96 9.49
C GLY A 14 0.52 12.57 8.96
N ASP A 15 1.77 12.33 8.55
CA ASP A 15 2.22 11.07 7.96
C ASP A 15 3.58 10.62 8.53
N GLN A 16 3.83 9.31 8.44
CA GLN A 16 5.07 8.70 8.95
C GLN A 16 6.29 9.05 8.09
N TRP A 17 6.13 9.23 6.78
CA TRP A 17 7.26 9.39 5.86
C TRP A 17 7.94 10.74 6.06
N SER A 18 7.16 11.81 6.19
CA SER A 18 7.67 13.15 6.52
C SER A 18 8.43 13.14 7.84
N ALA A 19 7.89 12.47 8.86
CA ALA A 19 8.53 12.39 10.17
C ALA A 19 9.86 11.60 10.12
N VAL A 20 9.91 10.49 9.40
CA VAL A 20 11.14 9.70 9.21
C VAL A 20 12.19 10.48 8.40
N SER A 21 11.75 11.27 7.43
CA SER A 21 12.66 12.11 6.63
C SER A 21 13.34 13.16 7.51
N VAL A 22 12.58 13.81 8.39
CA VAL A 22 13.12 14.76 9.36
C VAL A 22 13.98 14.07 10.42
N GLN A 23 13.59 12.89 10.90
CA GLN A 23 14.44 12.09 11.79
C GLN A 23 15.80 11.77 11.12
N SER A 24 15.80 11.43 9.83
CA SER A 24 17.03 11.14 9.08
C SER A 24 17.93 12.37 8.96
N LEU A 25 17.34 13.55 8.73
CA LEU A 25 18.05 14.84 8.72
C LEU A 25 18.69 15.14 10.09
N LEU A 26 17.93 14.99 11.18
CA LEU A 26 18.44 15.18 12.55
C LEU A 26 19.55 14.19 12.90
N ALA A 27 19.41 12.92 12.49
CA ALA A 27 20.43 11.90 12.68
C ALA A 27 21.73 12.23 11.94
N GLY A 28 21.64 12.78 10.72
CA GLY A 28 22.80 13.28 9.96
C GLY A 28 23.55 14.42 10.67
N ALA A 29 22.87 15.20 11.50
CA ALA A 29 23.45 16.24 12.36
C ALA A 29 23.87 15.73 13.76
N GLU A 30 23.86 14.42 13.98
CA GLU A 30 24.15 13.75 15.26
C GLU A 30 23.18 14.14 16.39
N ILE A 31 21.95 14.54 16.07
CA ILE A 31 20.90 14.87 17.03
C ILE A 31 20.02 13.64 17.26
N ARG A 32 20.03 13.10 18.47
CA ARG A 32 19.17 11.97 18.83
C ARG A 32 17.71 12.41 18.90
N SER A 33 16.84 11.74 18.14
CA SER A 33 15.41 11.99 18.11
C SER A 33 14.59 10.70 18.23
N HIS A 34 13.39 10.81 18.78
CA HIS A 34 12.46 9.71 19.01
C HIS A 34 11.13 9.97 18.31
N LEU A 35 10.65 8.98 17.55
CA LEU A 35 9.34 9.03 16.88
C LEU A 35 8.27 8.42 17.77
N THR A 36 7.14 9.10 17.90
CA THR A 36 5.96 8.62 18.65
C THR A 36 4.73 8.73 17.76
N GLY A 37 3.78 7.79 17.89
CA GLY A 37 2.58 7.74 17.04
C GLY A 37 2.73 6.89 15.78
N THR A 38 3.87 6.20 15.61
CA THR A 38 4.12 5.22 14.54
C THR A 38 4.09 3.77 15.06
N ASP A 39 3.48 3.53 16.22
CA ASP A 39 3.50 2.21 16.85
C ASP A 39 2.72 1.20 15.99
N PRO A 40 3.39 0.15 15.47
CA PRO A 40 2.74 -0.84 14.61
C PRO A 40 1.69 -1.64 15.38
N GLY A 41 1.83 -1.80 16.70
CA GLY A 41 0.81 -2.45 17.53
C GLY A 41 -0.52 -1.70 17.51
N THR A 42 -0.46 -0.38 17.65
CA THR A 42 -1.60 0.53 17.60
C THR A 42 -2.22 0.57 16.20
N ALA A 43 -1.40 0.69 15.16
CA ALA A 43 -1.86 0.69 13.77
C ALA A 43 -2.54 -0.64 13.37
N LEU A 44 -1.98 -1.78 13.78
CA LEU A 44 -2.54 -3.11 13.52
C LEU A 44 -3.80 -3.38 14.36
N SER A 45 -3.84 -2.91 15.61
CA SER A 45 -5.02 -3.03 16.47
C SER A 45 -6.23 -2.25 15.93
N MET A 46 -6.00 -1.22 15.10
CA MET A 46 -7.05 -0.46 14.42
C MET A 46 -7.32 -0.95 12.99
N GLY A 47 -6.85 -2.16 12.64
CA GLY A 47 -7.12 -2.77 11.34
C GLY A 47 -6.35 -2.14 10.17
N GLY A 48 -5.21 -1.49 10.44
CA GLY A 48 -4.38 -0.84 9.43
C GLY A 48 -4.93 0.50 8.92
N ALA A 49 -6.00 1.01 9.54
CA ALA A 49 -6.50 2.35 9.24
C ALA A 49 -5.53 3.43 9.74
N PRO A 50 -5.41 4.58 9.04
CA PRO A 50 -4.66 5.72 9.55
C PRO A 50 -5.19 6.09 10.93
N THR A 51 -4.32 6.02 11.94
CA THR A 51 -4.64 6.52 13.27
C THR A 51 -4.64 8.03 13.22
N ASP A 52 -5.68 8.67 13.73
CA ASP A 52 -5.78 10.14 13.91
C ASP A 52 -4.72 10.70 14.90
N SER A 53 -3.82 9.86 15.38
CA SER A 53 -2.66 10.28 16.14
C SER A 53 -1.60 10.85 15.19
N LEU A 54 -1.40 12.16 15.27
CA LEU A 54 -0.26 12.83 14.65
C LEU A 54 1.06 12.18 15.07
N VAL A 55 1.97 12.00 14.12
CA VAL A 55 3.32 11.48 14.37
C VAL A 55 4.17 12.60 14.95
N ARG A 56 4.75 12.37 16.14
CA ARG A 56 5.54 13.37 16.87
C ARG A 56 7.01 13.03 16.85
N ILE A 57 7.84 14.01 16.50
CA ILE A 57 9.30 13.95 16.69
C ILE A 57 9.64 14.60 18.02
N GLN A 58 10.31 13.85 18.88
CA GLN A 58 10.80 14.34 20.17
C GLN A 58 12.32 14.36 20.20
N VAL A 59 12.89 15.41 20.77
CA VAL A 59 14.34 15.59 20.94
C VAL A 59 14.66 15.89 22.40
N ALA A 60 15.89 15.65 22.84
CA ALA A 60 16.32 16.05 24.17
C ALA A 60 16.24 17.58 24.30
N ALA A 61 15.78 18.09 25.45
CA ALA A 61 15.60 19.54 25.67
C ALA A 61 16.87 20.35 25.39
N LYS A 62 18.06 19.78 25.63
CA LYS A 62 19.36 20.40 25.36
C LYS A 62 19.66 20.63 23.87
N ASP A 63 19.06 19.81 23.01
CA ASP A 63 19.28 19.81 21.55
C ASP A 63 18.10 20.47 20.81
N PHE A 64 17.09 20.98 21.53
CA PHE A 64 15.87 21.53 20.95
C PHE A 64 16.15 22.72 20.03
N ASP A 65 16.83 23.76 20.53
CA ASP A 65 17.11 24.97 19.76
C ASP A 65 17.98 24.67 18.53
N ARG A 66 18.95 23.75 18.69
CA ARG A 66 19.82 23.30 17.59
C ARG A 66 19.03 22.55 16.52
N ALA A 67 18.09 21.70 16.93
CA ALA A 67 17.24 20.95 16.02
C ALA A 67 16.27 21.87 15.27
N ASP A 68 15.64 22.83 15.95
CA ASP A 68 14.72 23.79 15.32
C ASP A 68 15.44 24.67 14.28
N GLU A 69 16.63 25.18 14.63
CA GLU A 69 17.43 25.98 13.70
C GLU A 69 17.85 25.18 12.47
N LEU A 70 18.28 23.91 12.64
CA LEU A 70 18.62 23.03 11.52
C LEU A 70 17.43 22.85 10.56
N LEU A 71 16.22 22.66 11.10
CA LEU A 71 15.02 22.50 10.28
C LEU A 71 14.68 23.78 9.52
N ARG A 72 14.76 24.93 10.19
CA ARG A 72 14.53 26.24 9.54
C ARG A 72 15.52 26.50 8.41
N GLN A 73 16.81 26.21 8.62
CA GLN A 73 17.83 26.35 7.59
C GLN A 73 17.55 25.44 6.39
N HIS A 74 17.23 24.17 6.65
CA HIS A 74 16.92 23.22 5.59
C HIS A 74 15.68 23.64 4.76
N GLU A 75 14.62 24.12 5.42
CA GLU A 75 13.44 24.64 4.74
C GLU A 75 13.75 25.87 3.87
N GLN A 76 14.57 26.79 4.39
CA GLN A 76 15.01 27.96 3.63
C GLN A 76 15.86 27.58 2.42
N GLU A 77 16.77 26.61 2.57
CA GLU A 77 17.57 26.09 1.46
C GLU A 77 16.68 25.48 0.38
N LEU A 78 15.68 24.68 0.75
CA LEU A 78 14.74 24.08 -0.19
C LEU A 78 13.92 25.14 -0.94
N LEU A 79 13.48 26.20 -0.25
CA LEU A 79 12.74 27.30 -0.84
C LEU A 79 13.61 28.20 -1.74
N ALA A 80 14.90 28.30 -1.45
CA ALA A 80 15.83 29.11 -2.22
C ALA A 80 16.28 28.45 -3.53
N LYS A 81 16.12 27.12 -3.67
CA LYS A 81 16.47 26.43 -4.91
C LYS A 81 15.40 26.71 -5.97
N GLU A 82 15.84 27.20 -7.13
CA GLU A 82 14.98 27.37 -8.30
C GLU A 82 15.00 26.15 -9.22
N PRO A 83 13.90 25.89 -9.96
CA PRO A 83 13.89 24.94 -11.08
C PRO A 83 14.98 25.28 -12.10
N TRP A 84 15.47 24.28 -12.82
CA TRP A 84 16.56 24.48 -13.77
C TRP A 84 16.36 23.70 -15.06
N LEU A 85 16.84 24.26 -16.17
CA LEU A 85 16.86 23.60 -17.48
C LEU A 85 18.20 22.89 -17.67
N CYS A 86 18.15 21.63 -18.11
CA CYS A 86 19.36 20.87 -18.37
C CYS A 86 20.11 21.44 -19.58
N ALA A 87 21.36 21.87 -19.39
CA ALA A 87 22.20 22.42 -20.47
C ALA A 87 22.54 21.40 -21.60
N ARG A 88 22.24 20.11 -21.43
CA ARG A 88 22.55 19.05 -22.40
C ARG A 88 21.35 18.65 -23.27
N CYS A 89 20.14 18.64 -22.71
CA CYS A 89 18.94 18.17 -23.40
C CYS A 89 17.74 19.12 -23.27
N ASP A 90 17.94 20.30 -22.70
CA ASP A 90 16.95 21.38 -22.52
C ASP A 90 15.69 20.97 -21.73
N GLU A 91 15.78 19.90 -20.96
CA GLU A 91 14.68 19.38 -20.16
C GLU A 91 14.52 20.18 -18.85
N PRO A 92 13.31 20.61 -18.47
CA PRO A 92 13.05 21.25 -17.18
C PRO A 92 13.15 20.23 -16.03
N ASN A 93 13.91 20.58 -15.00
CA ASN A 93 14.04 19.79 -13.77
C ASN A 93 13.62 20.64 -12.57
N GLU A 94 13.02 19.98 -11.58
CA GLU A 94 12.69 20.61 -10.31
C GLU A 94 13.96 20.95 -9.51
N ALA A 95 13.81 21.89 -8.60
CA ALA A 95 14.90 22.47 -7.82
C ALA A 95 15.61 21.46 -6.90
N THR A 96 14.90 20.40 -6.51
CA THR A 96 15.38 19.31 -5.64
C THR A 96 16.35 18.36 -6.34
N PHE A 97 16.36 18.33 -7.68
CA PHE A 97 17.23 17.42 -8.44
C PHE A 97 18.59 18.05 -8.72
N GLU A 98 19.65 17.32 -8.35
CA GLU A 98 21.04 17.68 -8.68
C GLU A 98 21.49 17.13 -10.06
N TYR A 99 20.72 16.19 -10.62
CA TYR A 99 20.96 15.55 -11.92
C TYR A 99 19.71 15.63 -12.80
N CYS A 100 19.91 15.79 -14.10
CA CYS A 100 18.80 15.78 -15.05
C CYS A 100 18.12 14.42 -15.08
N TRP A 101 16.79 14.39 -14.92
CA TRP A 101 16.03 13.15 -14.88
C TRP A 101 16.09 12.36 -16.20
N ASN A 102 16.23 13.06 -17.32
CA ASN A 102 16.27 12.47 -18.66
C ASN A 102 17.68 11.98 -19.06
N CYS A 103 18.70 12.84 -18.94
CA CYS A 103 20.04 12.55 -19.47
C CYS A 103 21.13 12.31 -18.41
N GLN A 104 20.78 12.38 -17.12
CA GLN A 104 21.65 12.19 -15.95
C GLN A 104 22.85 13.15 -15.88
N ALA A 105 22.87 14.23 -16.67
CA ALA A 105 23.90 15.26 -16.56
C ALA A 105 23.75 16.01 -15.22
N SER A 106 24.87 16.35 -14.58
CA SER A 106 24.84 17.15 -13.36
C SER A 106 24.33 18.56 -13.67
N ARG A 107 23.71 19.21 -12.69
CA ARG A 107 23.28 20.61 -12.80
C ARG A 107 24.43 21.56 -13.16
N SER A 108 25.66 21.21 -12.79
CA SER A 108 26.89 21.96 -13.05
C SER A 108 27.62 21.57 -14.34
N ASP A 109 27.17 20.55 -15.07
CA ASP A 109 27.87 20.08 -16.27
C ASP A 109 27.66 21.06 -17.44
N ILE A 110 28.67 21.90 -17.70
CA ILE A 110 28.79 22.67 -18.93
C ILE A 110 29.06 21.68 -20.08
N PRO A 111 28.35 21.74 -21.22
CA PRO A 111 28.48 20.73 -22.27
C PRO A 111 29.87 20.78 -22.91
N VAL A 112 30.71 19.79 -22.66
CA VAL A 112 31.75 19.41 -23.64
C VAL A 112 31.05 18.56 -24.70
N PRO A 113 31.11 18.92 -25.99
CA PRO A 113 30.40 18.20 -27.04
C PRO A 113 30.98 16.78 -27.15
N LYS A 114 30.20 15.77 -26.74
CA LYS A 114 30.57 14.36 -26.91
C LYS A 114 30.32 13.96 -28.35
N SER A 115 31.40 13.92 -29.13
CA SER A 115 31.47 13.19 -30.39
C SER A 115 31.15 11.72 -30.13
N SER A 116 30.10 11.25 -30.81
CA SER A 116 29.75 9.84 -30.98
C SER A 116 30.99 9.00 -31.27
N SER A 117 31.38 8.14 -30.33
CA SER A 117 32.48 7.20 -30.51
C SER A 117 31.99 5.81 -30.11
N SER A 118 31.41 5.12 -31.09
CA SER A 118 31.34 3.67 -31.16
C SER A 118 32.76 3.09 -31.07
N VAL A 119 33.05 2.22 -30.09
CA VAL A 119 34.21 1.32 -30.19
C VAL A 119 33.85 -0.09 -29.71
N SER A 120 33.86 -0.95 -30.72
CA SER A 120 34.11 -2.37 -30.82
C SER A 120 34.61 -3.16 -29.61
N SER A 121 33.97 -4.32 -29.48
CA SER A 121 34.43 -5.57 -28.86
C SER A 121 35.84 -5.99 -29.27
N ALA A 122 36.67 -6.39 -28.29
CA ALA A 122 37.59 -7.53 -28.40
C ALA A 122 38.27 -7.85 -27.05
N PHE A 123 38.57 -9.14 -26.85
CA PHE A 123 39.36 -9.79 -25.79
C PHE A 123 38.63 -10.07 -24.46
N ALA A 124 38.75 -11.24 -23.83
CA ALA A 124 39.33 -12.53 -24.21
C ALA A 124 38.90 -13.58 -23.17
N SER A 125 38.80 -14.81 -23.65
CA SER A 125 38.47 -16.01 -22.90
C SER A 125 39.43 -16.25 -21.72
N ALA A 126 38.90 -16.27 -20.50
CA ALA A 126 39.57 -16.80 -19.32
C ALA A 126 38.73 -17.94 -18.74
N LYS A 127 39.36 -19.12 -18.67
CA LYS A 127 38.79 -20.40 -18.23
C LYS A 127 38.68 -20.40 -16.71
N VAL A 128 37.46 -20.42 -16.15
CA VAL A 128 37.21 -20.58 -14.72
C VAL A 128 36.71 -22.01 -14.44
N PRO A 129 37.24 -22.74 -13.44
CA PRO A 129 36.81 -24.11 -13.14
C PRO A 129 35.56 -24.17 -12.25
N ASN A 130 34.58 -24.98 -12.68
CA ASN A 130 33.52 -25.67 -11.92
C ASN A 130 32.87 -24.95 -10.73
N GLU A 131 31.71 -24.32 -10.97
CA GLU A 131 30.65 -24.15 -9.96
C GLU A 131 29.57 -25.24 -10.11
N PRO A 132 28.95 -25.71 -9.01
CA PRO A 132 28.04 -26.86 -8.99
C PRO A 132 26.58 -26.54 -9.37
N TYR A 133 26.29 -25.36 -9.92
CA TYR A 133 24.94 -24.99 -10.34
C TYR A 133 24.88 -24.76 -11.84
N SER A 134 24.79 -25.85 -12.61
CA SER A 134 24.45 -25.78 -14.03
C SER A 134 22.97 -26.10 -14.22
N ILE A 135 22.19 -25.08 -14.59
CA ILE A 135 20.83 -25.24 -15.11
C ILE A 135 20.93 -25.90 -16.50
N PRO A 136 20.03 -26.83 -16.88
CA PRO A 136 20.11 -27.47 -18.19
C PRO A 136 19.83 -26.44 -19.30
N LEU A 137 20.81 -26.23 -20.19
CA LEU A 137 20.58 -25.52 -21.44
C LEU A 137 19.84 -26.45 -22.41
N THR A 138 18.55 -26.18 -22.61
CA THR A 138 17.82 -26.70 -23.76
C THR A 138 18.28 -25.97 -25.03
N ASN A 139 18.80 -26.76 -25.97
CA ASN A 139 19.15 -26.31 -27.32
C ASN A 139 17.88 -25.89 -28.08
N HIS A 140 17.63 -24.59 -28.18
CA HIS A 140 16.81 -24.04 -29.27
C HIS A 140 17.56 -22.97 -30.06
N SER A 141 17.57 -23.22 -31.37
CA SER A 141 18.27 -22.51 -32.42
C SER A 141 17.90 -21.03 -32.59
N ARG A 142 18.95 -20.24 -32.80
CA ARG A 142 19.08 -19.06 -33.71
C ARG A 142 18.28 -17.78 -33.44
N LYS A 143 19.05 -16.77 -33.01
CA LYS A 143 19.11 -15.36 -33.46
C LYS A 143 17.85 -14.49 -33.28
N ARG A 144 17.86 -13.71 -32.18
CA ARG A 144 17.96 -12.24 -32.25
C ARG A 144 18.96 -11.78 -31.19
N LEU A 145 20.00 -11.08 -31.63
CA LEU A 145 20.94 -10.40 -30.74
C LEU A 145 20.43 -8.96 -30.59
N SER A 146 19.54 -8.74 -29.64
CA SER A 146 19.38 -7.40 -29.09
C SER A 146 20.55 -7.12 -28.15
N LEU A 147 21.12 -5.92 -28.28
CA LEU A 147 22.22 -5.43 -27.45
C LEU A 147 21.73 -4.90 -26.09
N ASN A 148 20.44 -5.03 -25.79
CA ASN A 148 19.82 -4.52 -24.58
C ASN A 148 19.86 -5.59 -23.47
N PRO A 149 20.66 -5.41 -22.39
CA PRO A 149 20.71 -6.35 -21.27
C PRO A 149 19.41 -6.45 -20.48
N TYR A 150 18.49 -5.51 -20.68
CA TYR A 150 17.16 -5.46 -20.05
C TYR A 150 16.03 -5.76 -21.04
N GLU A 151 16.33 -6.32 -22.22
CA GLU A 151 15.27 -6.81 -23.08
C GLU A 151 14.53 -7.92 -22.33
N ALA A 152 13.27 -7.66 -22.02
CA ALA A 152 12.40 -8.67 -21.44
C ALA A 152 12.47 -9.89 -22.36
N ALA A 153 12.84 -11.04 -21.81
CA ALA A 153 12.81 -12.28 -22.57
C ALA A 153 11.43 -12.35 -23.22
N GLU A 154 11.38 -12.41 -24.57
CA GLU A 154 10.12 -12.69 -25.26
C GLU A 154 9.64 -14.02 -24.69
N VAL A 155 8.65 -13.93 -23.80
CA VAL A 155 7.90 -15.09 -23.34
C VAL A 155 7.26 -15.61 -24.61
N VAL A 156 7.85 -16.66 -25.18
CA VAL A 156 7.20 -17.48 -26.19
C VAL A 156 5.91 -17.91 -25.53
N GLU A 157 4.81 -17.24 -25.87
CA GLU A 157 3.46 -17.66 -25.55
C GLU A 157 3.18 -18.95 -26.36
N SER A 158 3.84 -20.04 -25.99
CA SER A 158 3.19 -21.33 -26.07
C SER A 158 2.05 -21.22 -25.08
N ILE A 159 0.88 -20.72 -25.52
CA ILE A 159 -0.35 -20.65 -24.73
C ILE A 159 -0.58 -22.08 -24.23
N PRO A 160 -0.22 -22.42 -22.98
CA PRO A 160 -0.52 -23.72 -22.44
C PRO A 160 -1.92 -23.50 -21.88
N ASN A 161 -2.91 -23.60 -22.77
CA ASN A 161 -4.35 -23.52 -22.49
C ASN A 161 -4.59 -22.95 -21.09
N ARG A 162 -4.40 -21.63 -20.96
CA ARG A 162 -4.32 -20.96 -19.65
C ARG A 162 -5.72 -21.07 -19.09
N ASP A 163 -5.96 -22.20 -18.42
CA ASP A 163 -7.19 -22.50 -17.73
C ASP A 163 -7.42 -21.25 -16.91
N PHE A 164 -8.53 -20.61 -17.25
CA PHE A 164 -9.12 -19.50 -16.53
C PHE A 164 -9.23 -19.96 -15.08
N THR A 165 -8.17 -19.78 -14.31
CA THR A 165 -8.20 -19.64 -12.87
C THR A 165 -8.84 -18.27 -12.66
N ILE A 166 -10.12 -18.18 -13.05
CA ILE A 166 -11.08 -17.19 -12.56
C ILE A 166 -10.77 -17.10 -11.08
N ASP A 167 -10.48 -15.89 -10.61
CA ASP A 167 -10.07 -15.55 -9.25
C ASP A 167 -10.97 -16.22 -8.21
N HIS A 168 -10.71 -17.51 -7.96
CA HIS A 168 -11.55 -18.37 -7.14
C HIS A 168 -11.49 -17.87 -5.69
N GLU A 169 -10.33 -17.33 -5.33
CA GLU A 169 -10.09 -16.62 -4.08
C GLU A 169 -10.95 -15.35 -3.99
N ALA A 170 -10.87 -14.43 -4.96
CA ALA A 170 -11.65 -13.19 -4.94
C ALA A 170 -13.18 -13.45 -4.92
N THR A 171 -13.65 -14.46 -5.66
CA THR A 171 -15.08 -14.83 -5.66
C THR A 171 -15.53 -15.44 -4.33
N THR A 172 -14.69 -16.22 -3.65
CA THR A 172 -15.01 -16.76 -2.32
C THR A 172 -15.03 -15.67 -1.24
N GLU A 173 -14.09 -14.73 -1.26
CA GLU A 173 -14.06 -13.59 -0.35
C GLU A 173 -15.29 -12.69 -0.51
N ALA A 174 -15.65 -12.37 -1.76
CA ALA A 174 -16.84 -11.57 -2.06
C ALA A 174 -18.12 -12.25 -1.56
N TYR A 175 -18.24 -13.57 -1.75
CA TYR A 175 -19.36 -14.36 -1.26
C TYR A 175 -19.43 -14.39 0.28
N GLU A 176 -18.30 -14.59 0.96
CA GLU A 176 -18.25 -14.57 2.44
C GLU A 176 -18.62 -13.19 3.00
N ALA A 177 -18.12 -12.11 2.39
CA ALA A 177 -18.43 -10.75 2.80
C ALA A 177 -19.93 -10.44 2.66
N ALA A 178 -20.55 -10.83 1.54
CA ALA A 178 -21.99 -10.69 1.33
C ALA A 178 -22.80 -11.47 2.39
N LEU A 179 -22.38 -12.70 2.70
CA LEU A 179 -23.06 -13.55 3.68
C LEU A 179 -22.95 -13.02 5.12
N ARG A 180 -21.80 -12.41 5.49
CA ARG A 180 -21.63 -11.73 6.79
C ARG A 180 -22.56 -10.52 6.91
N ARG A 181 -22.70 -9.71 5.86
CA ARG A 181 -23.63 -8.56 5.83
C ARG A 181 -25.08 -9.01 6.00
N ALA A 182 -25.50 -10.06 5.29
CA ALA A 182 -26.86 -10.61 5.42
C ALA A 182 -27.15 -11.13 6.84
N LEU A 183 -26.16 -11.77 7.49
CA LEU A 183 -26.29 -12.26 8.86
C LEU A 183 -26.38 -11.13 9.89
N LEU A 184 -25.55 -10.08 9.75
CA LEU A 184 -25.64 -8.91 10.63
C LEU A 184 -26.98 -8.20 10.47
N ALA A 185 -27.46 -8.05 9.22
CA ALA A 185 -28.78 -7.50 8.96
C ALA A 185 -29.89 -8.32 9.63
N SER A 186 -29.82 -9.65 9.61
CA SER A 186 -30.83 -10.51 10.25
C SER A 186 -30.79 -10.49 11.78
N ILE A 187 -29.64 -10.20 12.39
CA ILE A 187 -29.56 -9.92 13.83
C ILE A 187 -30.23 -8.58 14.15
N CYS A 188 -29.97 -7.55 13.34
CA CYS A 188 -30.58 -6.23 13.52
C CYS A 188 -32.12 -6.28 13.43
N THR A 189 -32.70 -7.16 12.60
CA THR A 189 -34.16 -7.31 12.51
C THR A 189 -34.78 -7.83 13.80
N ILE A 190 -34.05 -8.66 14.57
CA ILE A 190 -34.51 -9.14 15.88
C ILE A 190 -34.51 -7.99 16.89
N VAL A 191 -33.48 -7.13 16.87
CA VAL A 191 -33.30 -6.05 17.84
C VAL A 191 -34.24 -4.88 17.61
N LEU A 192 -34.46 -4.50 16.34
CA LEU A 192 -35.23 -3.31 16.00
C LEU A 192 -36.74 -3.57 15.85
N LEU A 193 -37.17 -4.85 15.88
CA LEU A 193 -38.57 -5.33 15.77
C LEU A 193 -39.44 -4.64 14.70
N THR A 194 -38.82 -4.01 13.71
CA THR A 194 -39.53 -3.18 12.74
C THR A 194 -39.81 -4.04 11.50
N PRO A 195 -41.06 -4.18 11.04
CA PRO A 195 -41.38 -5.01 9.87
C PRO A 195 -40.64 -4.56 8.61
N ILE A 196 -40.38 -3.25 8.47
CA ILE A 196 -39.60 -2.67 7.36
C ILE A 196 -38.16 -3.18 7.35
N SER A 197 -37.57 -3.42 8.52
CA SER A 197 -36.18 -3.91 8.61
C SER A 197 -36.02 -5.32 8.04
N CYS A 198 -37.10 -6.11 7.95
CA CYS A 198 -37.09 -7.46 7.37
C CYS A 198 -36.84 -7.47 5.86
N LEU A 199 -37.07 -6.34 5.16
CA LEU A 199 -36.82 -6.24 3.72
C LEU A 199 -35.33 -6.25 3.39
N LEU A 200 -34.48 -5.72 4.29
CA LEU A 200 -33.05 -5.61 4.08
C LEU A 200 -32.32 -6.97 3.97
N PRO A 201 -32.46 -7.92 4.92
CA PRO A 201 -31.82 -9.23 4.77
C PRO A 201 -32.39 -10.03 3.58
N LEU A 202 -33.67 -9.86 3.23
CA LEU A 202 -34.27 -10.48 2.04
C LEU A 202 -33.65 -9.93 0.74
N TYR A 203 -33.45 -8.62 0.65
CA TYR A 203 -32.78 -7.98 -0.47
C TYR A 203 -31.32 -8.44 -0.59
N LEU A 204 -30.59 -8.54 0.53
CA LEU A 204 -29.20 -9.03 0.53
C LEU A 204 -29.11 -10.51 0.13
N LEU A 205 -30.06 -11.34 0.55
CA LEU A 205 -30.14 -12.75 0.13
C LEU A 205 -30.45 -12.89 -1.37
N ALA A 206 -31.31 -12.03 -1.93
CA ALA A 206 -31.66 -12.03 -3.34
C ALA A 206 -30.49 -11.61 -4.25
N ASN A 207 -29.60 -10.74 -3.76
CA ASN A 207 -28.42 -10.24 -4.49
C ASN A 207 -27.13 -10.99 -4.13
N LEU A 208 -27.21 -12.19 -3.53
CA LEU A 208 -26.03 -13.00 -3.25
C LEU A 208 -25.34 -13.39 -4.56
N PRO A 209 -24.01 -13.21 -4.69
CA PRO A 209 -23.27 -13.72 -5.84
C PRO A 209 -23.43 -15.25 -5.94
N PRO A 210 -23.33 -15.82 -7.14
CA PRO A 210 -23.44 -17.27 -7.34
C PRO A 210 -22.43 -18.00 -6.46
N CYS A 211 -22.87 -19.09 -5.84
CA CYS A 211 -22.03 -19.86 -4.93
C CYS A 211 -20.80 -20.40 -5.70
N PRO A 212 -19.57 -20.06 -5.30
CA PRO A 212 -18.38 -20.61 -5.95
C PRO A 212 -18.34 -22.14 -5.77
N ASN A 213 -17.93 -22.83 -6.83
CA ASN A 213 -17.72 -24.27 -6.81
C ASN A 213 -16.62 -24.61 -5.80
N GLY A 214 -16.88 -25.55 -4.88
CA GLY A 214 -15.90 -26.01 -3.89
C GLY A 214 -16.12 -25.54 -2.45
N VAL A 215 -17.01 -24.57 -2.20
CA VAL A 215 -17.37 -24.19 -0.82
C VAL A 215 -18.48 -25.11 -0.31
N PRO A 216 -18.29 -25.83 0.82
CA PRO A 216 -19.35 -26.64 1.40
C PRO A 216 -20.54 -25.73 1.74
N ARG A 217 -21.71 -25.99 1.14
CA ARG A 217 -22.93 -25.21 1.37
C ARG A 217 -23.21 -25.15 2.87
N ARG A 218 -22.98 -23.99 3.49
CA ARG A 218 -23.28 -23.76 4.92
C ARG A 218 -24.79 -23.57 5.10
N LYS A 219 -25.55 -24.64 4.83
CA LYS A 219 -27.02 -24.68 4.93
C LYS A 219 -27.51 -24.19 6.29
N LEU A 220 -26.75 -24.44 7.35
CA LEU A 220 -27.05 -23.97 8.70
C LEU A 220 -27.07 -22.44 8.81
N LYS A 221 -26.12 -21.72 8.18
CA LYS A 221 -26.08 -20.26 8.21
C LYS A 221 -27.25 -19.65 7.44
N LEU A 222 -27.56 -20.19 6.27
CA LEU A 222 -28.73 -19.76 5.49
C LEU A 222 -30.03 -20.04 6.24
N ALA A 223 -30.16 -21.22 6.86
CA ALA A 223 -31.31 -21.56 7.69
C ALA A 223 -31.47 -20.59 8.87
N PHE A 224 -30.36 -20.20 9.51
CA PHE A 224 -30.37 -19.23 10.59
C PHE A 224 -30.83 -17.84 10.13
N ILE A 225 -30.37 -17.36 8.96
CA ILE A 225 -30.80 -16.07 8.40
C ILE A 225 -32.31 -16.10 8.10
N TRP A 226 -32.81 -17.17 7.49
CA TRP A 226 -34.25 -17.34 7.23
C TRP A 226 -35.07 -17.40 8.52
N PHE A 227 -34.61 -18.17 9.50
CA PHE A 227 -35.28 -18.31 10.79
C PHE A 227 -35.34 -16.98 11.55
N SER A 228 -34.22 -16.27 11.64
CA SER A 228 -34.15 -14.96 12.32
C SER A 228 -35.03 -13.90 11.64
N THR A 229 -35.06 -13.89 10.30
CA THR A 229 -35.91 -12.97 9.53
C THR A 229 -37.39 -13.29 9.74
N LEU A 230 -37.78 -14.57 9.71
CA LEU A 230 -39.16 -15.01 9.97
C LEU A 230 -39.60 -14.65 11.40
N LEU A 231 -38.73 -14.87 12.38
CA LEU A 231 -38.99 -14.54 13.78
C LEU A 231 -39.15 -13.02 13.99
N GLY A 232 -38.32 -12.21 13.35
CA GLY A 232 -38.45 -10.75 13.33
C GLY A 232 -39.78 -10.29 12.74
N PHE A 233 -40.20 -10.91 11.63
CA PHE A 233 -41.48 -10.58 10.99
C PHE A 233 -42.70 -10.94 11.86
N LEU A 234 -42.70 -12.12 12.48
CA LEU A 234 -43.78 -12.57 13.35
C LEU A 234 -43.88 -11.71 14.62
N SER A 235 -42.74 -11.40 15.25
CA SER A 235 -42.71 -10.56 16.44
C SER A 235 -43.14 -9.11 16.16
N GLY A 236 -42.65 -8.50 15.09
CA GLY A 236 -43.05 -7.15 14.68
C GLY A 236 -44.54 -7.06 14.30
N SER A 237 -45.08 -8.08 13.63
CA SER A 237 -46.51 -8.15 13.30
C SER A 237 -47.38 -8.30 14.55
N PHE A 238 -46.96 -9.13 15.51
CA PHE A 238 -47.67 -9.31 16.77
C PHE A 238 -47.74 -8.01 17.58
N VAL A 239 -46.61 -7.29 17.70
CA VAL A 239 -46.57 -5.98 18.39
C VAL A 239 -47.47 -4.96 17.69
N SER A 240 -47.46 -4.92 16.35
CA SER A 240 -48.29 -4.00 15.58
C SER A 240 -49.79 -4.28 15.75
N ILE A 241 -50.19 -5.56 15.73
CA ILE A 241 -51.59 -5.98 15.97
C ILE A 241 -52.01 -5.66 17.41
N TRP A 242 -51.15 -5.93 18.39
CA TRP A 242 -51.44 -5.65 19.80
C TRP A 242 -51.64 -4.15 20.05
N MET A 243 -50.80 -3.30 19.45
CA MET A 243 -50.95 -1.84 19.53
C MET A 243 -52.23 -1.33 18.87
N LEU A 244 -52.60 -1.87 17.70
CA LEU A 244 -53.83 -1.48 17.00
C LEU A 244 -55.11 -1.95 17.71
N GLY A 245 -55.06 -3.07 18.43
CA GLY A 245 -56.21 -3.59 19.19
C GLY A 245 -56.42 -2.95 20.57
N ALA A 246 -55.46 -2.16 21.05
CA ALA A 246 -55.52 -1.46 22.35
C ALA A 246 -56.04 -0.01 22.25
N LEU A 247 -56.32 0.47 21.03
CA LEU A 247 -56.89 1.79 20.69
C LEU A 247 -58.40 1.66 20.43
#